data_AF-A0A523VHC3-F1
#
_entry.id   AF-A0A523VHC3-F1
#
_cell.length_a   1.000
_cell.length_b   1.000
_cell.length_c   1.000
_cell.angle_alpha   90.00
_cell.angle_beta   90.00
_cell.angle_gamma   90.00
#
_symmetry.space_group_name_H-M   'P 1'
#
loop_
_entity.id
_entity.type
_entity.pdbx_description
1 polymer ?
#
loop_
_entity_poly.entity_id
_entity_poly.type
_entity_poly.pdbx_seq_one_letter_code
_entity_poly.pdbx_strand_id
1 'polypeptide(L)' 'MSYETIIYEVKENIAIIRFNRPKALNAINETVIAEMKDA' A
#
# COMPACT_ATOMS: atom_id res chain seq x y z
N MET A 1 7.83 7.79 -1.90
CA MET A 1 6.52 8.45 -1.94
C MET A 1 5.78 8.08 -0.67
N SER A 2 5.16 9.04 0.01
CA SER A 2 4.29 8.74 1.15
C SER A 2 2.94 8.30 0.59
N TYR A 3 2.69 7.00 0.57
CA TYR A 3 1.40 6.47 0.19
C TYR A 3 0.41 6.66 1.33
N GLU A 4 -0.83 7.02 1.00
CA GLU A 4 -1.88 7.34 1.96
C GLU A 4 -2.57 6.08 2.48
N THR A 5 -2.63 5.04 1.65
CA THR A 5 -3.40 3.82 1.95
C THR A 5 -2.54 2.56 2.07
N ILE A 6 -1.28 2.61 1.63
CA ILE A 6 -0.32 1.51 1.75
C ILE A 6 0.97 1.96 2.45
N ILE A 7 1.67 1.03 3.09
CA ILE A 7 3.01 1.23 3.61
C ILE A 7 3.92 0.37 2.74
N TYR A 8 4.86 1.01 2.07
CA TYR A 8 5.87 0.35 1.25
C TYR A 8 7.19 0.29 2.00
N GLU A 9 7.66 -0.92 2.28
CA GLU A 9 8.95 -1.19 2.92
C GLU A 9 9.78 -2.11 2.02
N VAL A 10 11.04 -1.77 1.75
CA VAL A 10 11.96 -2.66 1.04
C VAL A 10 12.95 -3.23 2.05
N LYS A 11 12.99 -4.56 2.17
CA LYS A 11 13.99 -5.28 2.96
C LYS A 11 14.81 -6.15 2.04
N GLU A 12 16.08 -5.75 1.86
CA GLU A 12 17.04 -6.41 0.98
C GLU A 12 16.51 -6.49 -0.47
N ASN A 13 16.02 -7.67 -0.89
CA ASN A 13 15.43 -7.92 -2.20
C ASN A 13 13.91 -8.18 -2.16
N ILE A 14 13.27 -7.92 -1.01
CA ILE A 14 11.84 -8.16 -0.81
C ILE A 14 11.14 -6.83 -0.57
N ALA A 15 10.22 -6.49 -1.48
CA ALA A 15 9.26 -5.42 -1.27
C ALA A 15 8.09 -5.93 -0.43
N ILE A 16 7.78 -5.21 0.66
CA ILE A 16 6.67 -5.48 1.57
C ILE A 16 5.67 -4.33 1.43
N ILE A 17 4.48 -4.65 0.93
CA ILE A 17 3.35 -3.71 0.83
C ILE A 17 2.34 -4.07 1.91
N ARG A 18 2.12 -3.18 2.88
CA ARG A 18 1.11 -3.35 3.94
C ARG A 18 -0.04 -2.38 3.70
N PHE A 19 -1.26 -2.90 3.55
CA PHE A 19 -2.46 -2.05 3.50
C PHE A 19 -2.71 -1.43 4.87
N ASN A 20 -2.76 -0.10 4.95
CA ASN A 20 -2.96 0.66 6.18
C ASN A 20 -4.31 1.38 6.20
N ARG A 21 -5.40 0.64 5.90
CA ARG A 21 -6.76 1.19 5.83
C ARG A 21 -7.72 0.51 6.82
N PRO A 22 -7.47 0.62 8.15
CA PRO A 22 -8.29 -0.05 9.16
C PRO A 22 -9.74 0.45 9.20
N LYS A 23 -9.99 1.72 8.86
CA LYS A 23 -11.34 2.31 8.81
C LYS A 23 -12.25 1.70 7.76
N ALA A 24 -11.69 1.05 6.74
CA ALA A 24 -12.46 0.48 5.63
C ALA A 24 -12.30 -1.05 5.53
N LEU A 25 -11.81 -1.71 6.59
CA LEU A 25 -11.55 -3.16 6.58
C LEU A 25 -10.67 -3.61 5.41
N ASN A 26 -9.66 -2.80 5.04
CA ASN A 26 -8.79 -3.05 3.88
C ASN A 26 -9.54 -3.15 2.52
N ALA A 27 -10.71 -2.52 2.40
CA ALA A 27 -11.41 -2.45 1.13
C ALA A 27 -10.53 -1.80 0.05
N ILE A 28 -10.38 -2.52 -1.06
CA ILE A 28 -9.63 -2.09 -2.23
C ILE A 28 -10.42 -0.96 -2.89
N ASN A 29 -9.80 0.21 -3.03
CA ASN A 29 -10.34 1.32 -3.82
C ASN A 29 -9.35 1.65 -4.95
N GLU A 30 -9.76 2.53 -5.87
CA GLU A 30 -8.94 2.93 -7.01
C GLU A 30 -7.61 3.55 -6.58
N THR A 31 -7.58 4.26 -5.44
CA THR A 31 -6.36 4.82 -4.85
C THR A 31 -5.38 3.73 -4.42
N VAL A 32 -5.84 2.68 -3.71
CA VAL A 32 -5.01 1.53 -3.32
C VAL A 32 -4.42 0.84 -4.54
N ILE A 33 -5.21 0.66 -5.61
CA ILE A 33 -4.74 0.06 -6.86
C ILE A 33 -3.70 0.95 -7.55
N ALA A 34 -3.91 2.26 -7.57
CA ALA A 34 -2.97 3.21 -8.14
C ALA A 34 -1.64 3.22 -7.37
N GLU A 35 -1.71 3.26 -6.03
CA GLU A 35 -0.53 3.22 -5.16
C GLU A 35 0.21 1.88 -5.26
N MET A 36 -0.50 0.75 -5.38
CA MET A 36 0.11 -0.58 -5.59
C MET A 36 0.76 -0.72 -6.97
N LYS A 37 0.26 -0.03 -8.00
CA LYS A 37 0.85 -0.07 -9.35
C LYS A 37 2.13 0.76 -9.46
N ASP A 38 2.24 1.78 -8.61
CA ASP A 38 3.39 2.70 -8.56
C ASP A 38 4.52 2.17 -7.66
N ALA A 39 4.16 1.44 -6.58
CA ALA A 39 5.08 0.75 -5.68
C ALA A 39 5.68 -0.53 -6.28
#